data_AF-A0A848U6F6-F1
#
_entry.id   AF-A0A848U6F6-F1
#
_cell.length_a   1.000
_cell.length_b   1.000
_cell.length_c   1.000
_cell.angle_alpha   90.00
_cell.angle_beta   90.00
_cell.angle_gamma   90.00
#
_symmetry.space_group_name_H-M   'P 1'
#
loop_
_entity.id
_entity.type
_entity.pdbx_description
1 polymer ?
#
loop_
_entity_poly.entity_id
_entity_poly.type
_entity_poly.pdbx_seq_one_letter_code
_entity_poly.pdbx_strand_id
1 'polypeptide(L)'
;KPLLTGQKSQFQHFLSGYALQVTNPKAISFWLAIASVNAVSGASLLLILLFVIGGMLVSFTCHGTWAVAMSSKAARRSYAKLRRWVEAFLGGLFTLFAIRLLTTVD
;
A
#
# COMPACT_ATOMS: atom_id res chain seq x y z
N LYS A 1 -35.19 -7.17 -6.63
CA LYS A 1 -34.84 -5.87 -7.25
C LYS A 1 -33.32 -5.83 -7.35
N PRO A 2 -32.69 -6.01 -8.53
CA PRO A 2 -31.24 -5.91 -8.59
C PRO A 2 -30.88 -4.44 -8.36
N LEU A 3 -30.07 -4.18 -7.35
CA LEU A 3 -29.50 -2.85 -7.12
C LEU A 3 -28.68 -2.51 -8.36
N LEU A 4 -28.98 -1.37 -8.97
CA LEU A 4 -28.21 -0.79 -10.07
C LEU A 4 -26.79 -0.49 -9.56
N THR A 5 -25.91 -1.49 -9.57
CA THR A 5 -24.47 -1.25 -9.48
C THR A 5 -24.09 -0.59 -10.79
N GLY A 6 -24.25 0.73 -10.86
CA GLY A 6 -23.81 1.53 -12.00
C GLY A 6 -22.36 1.16 -12.30
N GLN A 7 -22.09 0.72 -13.53
CA GLN A 7 -20.73 0.45 -13.96
C GLN A 7 -19.92 1.73 -13.74
N LYS A 8 -18.95 1.69 -12.83
CA LYS A 8 -18.04 2.82 -12.64
C LYS A 8 -17.22 3.01 -13.91
N SER A 9 -17.10 4.26 -14.36
CA SER A 9 -16.22 4.61 -15.47
C SER A 9 -14.77 4.23 -15.15
N GLN A 10 -13.96 3.92 -16.16
CA GLN A 10 -12.53 3.65 -15.98
C GLN A 10 -11.81 4.76 -15.23
N PHE A 11 -12.24 6.01 -15.44
CA PHE A 11 -11.72 7.16 -14.70
C PHE A 11 -12.05 7.09 -13.20
N GLN A 12 -13.24 6.62 -12.83
CA GLN A 12 -13.62 6.46 -11.42
C GLN A 12 -12.85 5.32 -10.75
N HIS A 13 -12.57 4.23 -11.48
CA HIS A 13 -11.69 3.16 -10.98
C HIS A 13 -10.26 3.66 -10.77
N PHE A 14 -9.72 4.42 -11.73
CA PHE A 14 -8.42 5.07 -11.60
C PHE A 14 -8.38 5.99 -10.38
N LEU A 15 -9.35 6.89 -10.24
CA LEU A 15 -9.38 7.86 -9.15
C LEU A 15 -9.52 7.18 -7.77
N SER A 16 -10.31 6.10 -7.69
CA SER A 16 -10.43 5.31 -6.46
C SER A 16 -9.10 4.65 -6.08
N GLY A 17 -8.38 4.08 -7.06
CA GLY A 17 -7.06 3.48 -6.83
C GLY A 17 -6.00 4.52 -6.49
N TYR A 18 -6.01 5.66 -7.17
CA TYR A 18 -5.13 6.80 -6.90
C TYR A 18 -5.34 7.34 -5.48
N ALA A 19 -6.60 7.58 -5.09
CA ALA A 19 -6.93 8.04 -3.75
C ALA A 19 -6.46 7.04 -2.68
N LEU A 20 -6.67 5.74 -2.89
CA LEU A 20 -6.20 4.69 -1.97
C LEU A 20 -4.68 4.71 -1.79
N GLN A 21 -3.92 5.02 -2.85
CA GLN A 21 -2.46 5.09 -2.78
C GLN A 21 -1.95 6.38 -2.14
N VAL A 22 -2.48 7.53 -2.54
CA VAL A 22 -2.02 8.84 -2.04
C VAL A 22 -2.41 9.06 -0.57
N THR A 23 -3.52 8.47 -0.12
CA THR A 23 -3.94 8.53 1.29
C THR A 23 -3.35 7.42 2.16
N ASN A 24 -2.47 6.58 1.62
CA ASN A 24 -1.92 5.44 2.35
C ASN A 24 -1.07 5.91 3.55
N PRO A 25 -1.48 5.66 4.80
CA PRO A 25 -0.74 6.10 5.98
C PRO A 25 0.66 5.50 6.04
N LYS A 26 0.87 4.30 5.47
CA LYS A 26 2.19 3.67 5.37
C LYS A 26 3.17 4.54 4.56
N ALA A 27 2.72 5.09 3.43
CA ALA A 27 3.56 5.92 2.57
C ALA A 27 3.91 7.23 3.27
N ILE A 28 2.95 7.83 3.98
CA ILE A 28 3.16 9.05 4.77
C ILE A 28 4.21 8.79 5.87
N SER A 29 4.07 7.73 6.66
CA SER A 29 5.04 7.38 7.71
C SER A 29 6.45 7.14 7.15
N PHE A 30 6.55 6.47 6.00
CA PHE A 30 7.84 6.24 5.33
C PHE A 30 8.54 7.55 4.93
N TRP A 31 7.82 8.47 4.28
CA TRP A 31 8.40 9.75 3.87
C TRP A 31 8.71 10.67 5.05
N LEU A 32 7.89 10.63 6.12
CA LEU A 32 8.20 11.32 7.37
C LEU A 32 9.51 10.82 8.00
N ALA A 33 9.74 9.50 7.99
CA ALA A 33 11.00 8.92 8.49
C ALA A 33 12.21 9.32 7.63
N ILE A 34 12.07 9.36 6.30
CA ILE A 34 13.13 9.87 5.42
C ILE A 34 13.43 11.33 5.72
N ALA A 35 12.39 12.16 5.87
CA ALA A 35 12.53 13.57 6.16
C ALA A 35 13.19 13.82 7.52
N SER A 36 12.87 13.02 8.54
CA SER A 36 13.43 13.19 9.89
C SER A 36 14.92 12.85 9.98
N VAL A 37 15.41 11.91 9.16
CA VAL A 37 16.83 11.56 9.09
C VAL A 37 17.65 12.63 8.35
N ASN A 38 17.00 13.58 7.68
CA ASN A 38 17.63 14.59 6.83
C ASN A 38 18.65 13.95 5.86
N ALA A 39 18.20 12.87 5.20
CA ALA A 39 19.06 11.94 4.46
C ALA A 39 19.87 12.56 3.31
N VAL A 40 19.56 13.80 2.91
CA VAL A 40 20.21 14.53 1.82
C VAL A 40 20.79 15.89 2.26
N SER A 41 20.94 16.13 3.57
CA SER A 41 21.56 17.37 4.08
C SER A 41 22.97 17.54 3.53
N GLY A 42 23.24 18.68 2.87
CA GLY A 42 24.55 18.96 2.27
C GLY A 42 24.90 18.10 1.05
N ALA A 43 23.96 17.27 0.56
CA ALA A 43 24.17 16.48 -0.65
C ALA A 43 24.13 17.36 -1.90
N SER A 44 24.87 16.98 -2.93
CA SER A 44 24.79 17.64 -4.24
C SER A 44 23.41 17.45 -4.87
N LEU A 45 23.02 18.38 -5.74
CA LEU A 45 21.74 18.30 -6.47
C LEU A 45 21.57 16.96 -7.20
N LEU A 46 22.65 16.43 -7.77
CA LEU A 46 22.63 15.14 -8.46
C LEU A 46 22.24 13.98 -7.52
N LEU A 47 22.79 13.95 -6.29
CA LEU A 47 22.47 12.91 -5.31
C LEU A 47 21.01 13.00 -4.85
N ILE A 48 20.50 14.22 -4.66
CA ILE A 48 19.08 14.45 -4.35
C ILE A 48 18.19 13.92 -5.47
N LEU A 49 18.52 14.24 -6.72
CA LEU A 49 17.76 13.77 -7.88
C LEU A 49 17.81 12.25 -8.02
N LEU A 50 18.98 11.63 -7.84
CA LEU A 50 19.13 10.17 -7.86
C LEU A 50 18.31 9.50 -6.76
N PHE A 51 18.29 10.07 -5.55
CA PHE A 51 17.49 9.58 -4.44
C PHE A 51 15.99 9.61 -4.78
N VAL A 52 15.48 10.75 -5.26
CA VAL A 52 14.06 10.91 -5.60
C VAL A 52 13.66 10.01 -6.79
N ILE A 53 14.41 10.07 -7.89
CA ILE A 53 14.11 9.30 -9.11
C ILE A 53 14.27 7.80 -8.84
N GLY A 54 15.32 7.39 -8.13
CA GLY A 54 15.53 6.00 -7.75
C GLY A 54 14.40 5.47 -6.86
N GLY A 55 13.99 6.23 -5.84
CA GLY A 55 12.85 5.89 -5.00
C GLY A 55 11.54 5.77 -5.80
N MET A 56 11.31 6.68 -6.74
CA MET A 56 10.16 6.61 -7.65
C MET A 56 10.20 5.37 -8.55
N LEU A 57 11.35 5.05 -9.14
CA LEU A 57 11.51 3.88 -10.02
C LEU A 57 11.32 2.57 -9.27
N VAL A 58 11.89 2.45 -8.07
CA VAL A 58 11.71 1.25 -7.22
C VAL A 58 10.24 1.10 -6.84
N SER A 59 9.59 2.19 -6.42
CA SER A 59 8.17 2.18 -6.06
C SER A 59 7.29 1.83 -7.26
N PHE A 60 7.49 2.49 -8.39
CA PHE A 60 6.74 2.26 -9.62
C PHE A 60 6.88 0.81 -10.10
N THR A 61 8.11 0.30 -10.14
CA THR A 61 8.39 -1.08 -10.56
C THR A 61 7.72 -2.08 -9.63
N CYS A 62 7.94 -1.97 -8.31
CA CYS A 62 7.41 -2.90 -7.35
C CYS A 62 5.87 -2.92 -7.34
N HIS A 63 5.23 -1.74 -7.25
CA HIS A 63 3.78 -1.64 -7.28
C HIS A 63 3.19 -2.03 -8.64
N GLY A 64 3.85 -1.67 -9.73
CA GLY A 64 3.46 -2.03 -11.09
C GLY A 64 3.48 -3.53 -11.32
N THR A 65 4.53 -4.22 -10.87
CA THR A 65 4.62 -5.69 -10.94
C THR A 65 3.45 -6.35 -10.21
N TRP A 66 3.12 -5.89 -9.00
CA TRP A 66 1.97 -6.42 -8.26
C TRP A 66 0.64 -6.11 -8.96
N ALA A 67 0.47 -4.90 -9.49
CA ALA A 67 -0.73 -4.53 -10.23
C ALA A 67 -0.94 -5.43 -11.45
N VAL A 68 0.12 -5.69 -12.22
CA VAL A 68 0.06 -6.59 -13.39
C VAL A 68 -0.20 -8.03 -12.97
N ALA A 69 0.56 -8.55 -11.99
CA ALA A 69 0.39 -9.93 -11.49
C ALA A 69 -1.05 -10.19 -11.01
N MET A 70 -1.65 -9.21 -10.32
CA MET A 70 -3.01 -9.30 -9.79
C MET A 70 -4.12 -8.91 -10.78
N SER A 71 -3.77 -8.41 -11.98
CA SER A 71 -4.76 -8.05 -13.00
C SER A 71 -5.35 -9.26 -13.74
N SER A 72 -4.82 -10.47 -13.53
CA SER A 72 -5.38 -11.68 -14.14
C SER A 72 -6.65 -12.18 -13.45
N LYS A 73 -7.56 -12.79 -14.23
CA LYS A 73 -8.79 -13.43 -13.69
C LYS A 73 -8.44 -14.59 -12.74
N ALA A 74 -7.36 -15.32 -13.02
CA ALA A 74 -6.89 -16.43 -12.19
C ALA A 74 -6.43 -15.94 -10.81
N ALA A 75 -5.57 -14.91 -10.75
CA ALA A 75 -5.08 -14.36 -9.49
C ALA A 75 -6.23 -13.82 -8.61
N ARG A 76 -7.20 -13.12 -9.21
CA ARG A 76 -8.40 -12.65 -8.48
C ARG A 76 -9.23 -13.79 -7.89
N ARG A 77 -9.41 -14.89 -8.63
CA ARG A 77 -10.16 -16.07 -8.15
C ARG A 77 -9.44 -16.76 -7.00
N SER A 78 -8.12 -16.93 -7.11
CA SER A 78 -7.31 -17.51 -6.04
C SER A 78 -7.36 -16.64 -4.78
N TYR A 79 -7.20 -15.32 -4.93
CA TYR A 79 -7.33 -14.38 -3.82
C TYR A 79 -8.70 -14.48 -3.13
N ALA A 80 -9.79 -14.52 -3.88
CA ALA A 80 -11.14 -14.62 -3.32
C ALA A 80 -11.34 -15.90 -2.47
N LYS A 81 -10.72 -17.03 -2.86
CA LYS A 81 -10.77 -18.28 -2.09
C LYS A 81 -9.96 -18.19 -0.79
N LEU A 82 -8.78 -17.56 -0.84
CA LEU A 82 -7.90 -17.43 0.33
C LEU A 82 -8.31 -16.30 1.27
N ARG A 83 -9.11 -15.34 0.79
CA ARG A 83 -9.45 -14.11 1.51
C ARG A 83 -9.90 -14.33 2.94
N ARG A 84 -10.80 -15.29 3.19
CA ARG A 84 -11.30 -15.59 4.55
C ARG A 84 -10.19 -16.04 5.51
N TRP A 85 -9.23 -16.80 5.00
CA TRP A 85 -8.11 -17.30 5.80
C TRP A 85 -7.10 -16.20 6.08
N VAL A 86 -6.85 -15.34 5.08
CA VAL A 86 -6.01 -14.14 5.25
C VAL A 86 -6.63 -13.20 6.28
N GLU A 87 -7.93 -12.92 6.18
CA GLU A 87 -8.65 -12.06 7.13
C GLU A 87 -8.67 -12.67 8.54
N ALA A 88 -8.92 -13.98 8.68
CA ALA A 88 -8.87 -14.66 9.97
C ALA A 88 -7.47 -14.64 10.60
N PHE A 89 -6.43 -14.87 9.81
CA PHE A 89 -5.04 -14.83 10.26
C PHE A 89 -4.62 -13.43 10.71
N LEU A 90 -4.85 -12.41 9.86
CA LEU A 90 -4.51 -11.03 10.18
C LEU A 90 -5.34 -10.52 11.37
N GLY A 91 -6.63 -10.83 11.42
CA GLY A 91 -7.49 -10.51 12.54
C GLY A 91 -6.98 -11.14 13.84
N GLY A 92 -6.63 -12.43 13.81
CA GLY A 92 -6.03 -13.12 14.96
C GLY A 92 -4.72 -12.49 15.43
N LEU A 93 -3.80 -12.17 14.51
CA LEU A 93 -2.56 -11.47 14.83
C LEU A 93 -2.80 -10.09 15.42
N PHE A 94 -3.71 -9.30 14.85
CA PHE A 94 -4.02 -7.97 15.36
C PHE A 94 -4.71 -8.02 16.72
N THR A 95 -5.60 -8.98 16.97
CA THR A 95 -6.18 -9.20 18.30
C THR A 95 -5.10 -9.60 19.30
N LEU A 96 -4.19 -10.50 18.93
CA LEU A 96 -3.05 -10.90 19.77
C LEU A 96 -2.16 -9.69 20.10
N PHE A 97 -1.78 -8.90 19.10
CA PHE A 97 -0.96 -7.70 19.30
C PHE A 97 -1.68 -6.63 20.12
N ALA A 98 -2.98 -6.46 19.95
CA ALA A 98 -3.77 -5.54 20.77
C ALA A 98 -3.81 -5.99 22.24
N ILE A 99 -4.03 -7.28 22.51
CA ILE A 99 -3.96 -7.84 23.87
C ILE A 99 -2.57 -7.63 24.43
N ARG A 100 -1.51 -7.98 23.68
CA ARG A 100 -0.13 -7.75 24.11
C ARG A 100 0.14 -6.29 24.42
N LEU A 101 -0.30 -5.36 23.57
CA LEU A 101 -0.09 -3.94 23.80
C LEU A 101 -0.80 -3.46 25.09
N LEU A 102 -2.00 -3.98 25.38
CA LEU A 102 -2.73 -3.66 26.61
C LEU A 102 -2.09 -4.27 27.86
N THR A 103 -1.48 -5.46 27.75
CA THR A 103 -0.90 -6.16 28.90
C THR A 103 0.59 -5.87 29.11
N THR A 104 1.28 -5.33 28.11
CA THR A 104 2.73 -5.00 28.18
C THR A 104 2.92 -3.53 28.56
N VAL A 105 2.02 -2.98 29.38
CA VAL A 105 2.21 -1.67 30.02
C VAL A 105 2.97 -1.90 31.32
N ASP A 106 4.29 -2.01 31.19
CA ASP A 106 5.27 -1.77 32.26
C ASP A 106 6.10 -0.53 31.89
#